data_AF-A0A2V9NVS0-F1
#
_entry.id   AF-A0A2V9NVS0-F1
#
_cell.length_a   1.000
_cell.length_b   1.000
_cell.length_c   1.000
_cell.angle_alpha   90.00
_cell.angle_beta   90.00
_cell.angle_gamma   90.00
#
_symmetry.space_group_name_H-M   'P 1'
#
loop_
_entity.id
_entity.type
_entity.pdbx_description
1 polymer ?
#
loop_
_entity_poly.entity_id
_entity_poly.type
_entity_poly.pdbx_seq_one_letter_code
_entity_poly.pdbx_strand_id
1 'polypeptide(L)'
;TFHIENLETLQPHDEIKFVISGRSDYEFARDFAVRHDLARRVNAILFSPAFRKGASGARDASNCLIDPQELAEWMLEDNVPVRLGLQIHKLIWDPAMKGV
;
A
#
# COMPACT_ATOMS: atom_id res chain seq x y z
N THR A 1 7.22 16.16 -6.72
CA THR A 1 6.07 15.68 -7.50
C THR A 1 6.44 14.34 -8.12
N PHE A 2 5.45 13.48 -8.42
CA PHE A 2 5.71 12.19 -9.07
C PHE A 2 6.07 12.39 -10.55
N HIS A 3 7.09 11.68 -11.02
CA HIS A 3 7.58 11.70 -12.41
C HIS A 3 7.05 10.46 -13.14
N ILE A 4 6.24 10.66 -14.17
CA ILE A 4 5.53 9.56 -14.85
C ILE A 4 6.48 8.67 -15.65
N GLU A 5 7.56 9.26 -16.16
CA GLU A 5 8.64 8.61 -16.90
C GLU A 5 9.33 7.49 -16.10
N ASN A 6 9.29 7.56 -14.75
CA ASN A 6 9.83 6.49 -13.90
C ASN A 6 9.10 5.17 -14.09
N LEU A 7 7.85 5.19 -14.56
CA LEU A 7 7.16 3.95 -14.88
C LEU A 7 7.88 3.21 -16.02
N GLU A 8 8.52 3.91 -16.97
CA GLU A 8 9.18 3.29 -18.12
C GLU A 8 10.41 2.45 -17.74
N THR A 9 11.00 2.70 -16.57
CA THR A 9 12.19 1.98 -16.09
C THR A 9 11.87 0.69 -15.35
N LEU A 10 10.59 0.43 -15.06
CA LEU A 10 10.15 -0.75 -14.30
C LEU A 10 10.57 -2.06 -14.97
N GLN A 11 11.04 -2.99 -14.15
CA GLN A 11 11.42 -4.34 -14.54
C GLN A 11 10.45 -5.38 -13.94
N PRO A 12 10.37 -6.59 -14.52
CA PRO A 12 9.47 -7.64 -14.02
C PRO A 12 9.73 -8.10 -12.58
N HIS A 13 10.89 -7.79 -12.00
CA HIS A 13 11.22 -8.13 -10.61
C HIS A 13 10.91 -7.01 -9.61
N ASP A 14 10.53 -5.82 -10.10
CA ASP A 14 10.19 -4.70 -9.24
C ASP A 14 8.87 -4.92 -8.52
N GLU A 15 8.63 -4.12 -7.48
CA GLU A 15 7.35 -4.05 -6.78
C GLU A 15 6.93 -2.59 -6.64
N ILE A 16 5.64 -2.31 -6.82
CA ILE A 16 5.07 -0.98 -6.64
C ILE A 16 4.18 -0.98 -5.42
N LYS A 17 4.41 -0.05 -4.50
CA LYS A 17 3.63 0.05 -3.27
C LYS A 17 2.83 1.35 -3.25
N PHE A 18 1.53 1.23 -3.04
CA PHE A 18 0.63 2.33 -2.74
C PHE A 18 0.35 2.36 -1.24
N VAL A 19 0.51 3.53 -0.63
CA VAL A 19 0.14 3.78 0.77
C VAL A 19 -1.25 4.40 0.79
N ILE A 20 -2.21 3.70 1.39
CA ILE A 20 -3.64 4.00 1.29
C ILE A 20 -4.13 4.53 2.64
N SER A 21 -4.64 5.77 2.67
CA SER A 21 -5.16 6.41 3.89
C SER A 21 -6.69 6.50 3.95
N GLY A 22 -7.38 6.30 2.82
CA GLY A 22 -8.83 6.18 2.76
C GLY A 22 -9.31 5.56 1.44
N ARG A 23 -10.64 5.52 1.26
CA ARG A 23 -11.28 4.99 0.05
C ARG A 23 -10.85 5.71 -1.23
N SER A 24 -10.71 7.03 -1.20
CA SER A 24 -10.27 7.81 -2.37
C SER A 24 -8.86 7.46 -2.83
N ASP A 25 -7.94 7.15 -1.90
CA ASP A 25 -6.58 6.70 -2.25
C ASP A 25 -6.61 5.31 -2.88
N TYR A 26 -7.47 4.43 -2.37
CA TYR A 26 -7.67 3.09 -2.90
C TYR A 26 -8.18 3.14 -4.35
N GLU A 27 -9.23 3.93 -4.61
CA GLU A 27 -9.80 4.11 -5.94
C GLU A 27 -8.77 4.69 -6.91
N PHE A 28 -8.01 5.70 -6.47
CA PHE A 28 -6.91 6.24 -7.25
C PHE A 28 -5.86 5.18 -7.57
N ALA A 29 -5.40 4.42 -6.58
CA ALA A 29 -4.35 3.41 -6.74
C ALA A 29 -4.79 2.28 -7.69
N ARG A 30 -6.04 1.81 -7.55
CA ARG A 30 -6.64 0.83 -8.45
C ARG A 30 -6.67 1.35 -9.88
N ASP A 31 -7.25 2.53 -10.09
CA ASP A 31 -7.42 3.09 -11.42
C ASP A 31 -6.07 3.41 -12.07
N PHE A 32 -5.10 3.86 -11.27
CA PHE A 32 -3.73 4.08 -11.72
C PHE A 32 -3.05 2.77 -12.15
N ALA A 33 -3.18 1.71 -11.34
CA ALA A 33 -2.61 0.40 -11.67
C ALA A 33 -3.17 -0.16 -12.98
N VAL A 34 -4.48 -0.03 -13.19
CA VAL A 34 -5.15 -0.44 -14.44
C VAL A 34 -4.70 0.42 -15.62
N ARG A 35 -4.75 1.75 -15.48
CA ARG A 35 -4.40 2.69 -16.55
C ARG A 35 -2.98 2.50 -17.08
N HIS A 36 -2.05 2.11 -16.22
CA HIS A 36 -0.63 1.94 -16.55
C HIS A 36 -0.20 0.48 -16.70
N ASP A 37 -1.16 -0.46 -16.73
CA ASP A 37 -0.97 -1.91 -16.90
C ASP A 37 0.09 -2.49 -15.95
N LEU A 38 0.16 -1.96 -14.72
CA LEU A 38 1.26 -2.26 -13.80
C LEU A 38 1.37 -3.75 -13.48
N ALA A 39 0.23 -4.45 -13.41
CA ALA A 39 0.19 -5.88 -13.08
C ALA A 39 0.90 -6.77 -14.12
N ARG A 40 1.10 -6.27 -15.36
CA ARG A 40 1.88 -6.99 -16.39
C ARG A 40 3.35 -6.61 -16.39
N ARG A 41 3.74 -5.57 -15.66
CA ARG A 41 5.07 -4.94 -15.75
C ARG A 41 5.97 -5.26 -14.57
N VAL A 42 5.39 -5.52 -13.41
CA VAL A 42 6.11 -5.73 -12.14
C VAL A 42 5.72 -7.04 -11.48
N ASN A 43 6.53 -7.52 -10.55
CA ASN A 43 6.28 -8.77 -9.82
C ASN A 43 5.03 -8.68 -8.92
N ALA A 44 4.84 -7.52 -8.31
CA ALA A 44 3.72 -7.28 -7.40
C ALA A 44 3.34 -5.80 -7.32
N ILE A 45 2.04 -5.57 -7.13
CA ILE A 45 1.50 -4.30 -6.66
C ILE A 45 1.04 -4.52 -5.23
N LEU A 46 1.53 -3.70 -4.31
CA LEU A 46 1.24 -3.77 -2.88
C LEU A 46 0.33 -2.62 -2.48
N PHE A 47 -0.81 -2.94 -1.88
CA PHE A 47 -1.65 -1.97 -1.20
C PHE A 47 -1.37 -2.04 0.30
N SER A 48 -0.93 -0.93 0.87
CA SER A 48 -0.48 -0.84 2.25
C SER A 48 -1.29 0.19 3.01
N PRO A 49 -1.95 -0.14 4.12
CA PRO A 49 -2.63 0.86 4.92
C PRO A 49 -1.60 1.84 5.50
N ALA A 50 -1.93 3.13 5.43
CA ALA A 50 -1.16 4.19 6.05
C ALA A 50 -1.25 4.08 7.58
N PHE A 51 -0.17 4.43 8.28
CA PHE A 51 -0.19 4.52 9.74
C PHE A 51 -0.43 5.96 10.18
N ARG A 52 -1.18 6.14 11.27
CA ARG A 52 -1.38 7.45 11.88
C ARG A 52 -0.04 8.08 12.27
N LYS A 53 0.09 9.38 11.99
CA LYS A 53 1.26 10.14 12.40
C LYS A 53 1.30 10.20 13.94
N GLY A 54 2.43 9.85 14.53
CA GLY A 54 2.55 9.78 15.99
C GLY A 54 1.84 8.59 16.62
N ALA A 55 1.67 7.49 15.87
CA ALA A 55 1.30 6.19 16.43
C ALA A 55 2.13 5.90 17.70
N SER A 56 1.47 5.40 18.73
CA SER A 56 2.06 5.05 20.01
C SER A 56 1.19 3.97 20.66
N GLY A 57 1.75 3.25 21.63
CA GLY A 57 1.03 2.21 22.35
C GLY A 57 1.11 0.86 21.63
N ALA A 58 -0.04 0.24 21.37
CA ALA A 58 -0.09 -1.12 20.86
C ALA A 58 0.61 -1.25 19.49
N ARG A 59 1.27 -2.38 19.26
CA ARG A 59 1.98 -2.70 18.00
C ARG A 59 1.10 -3.56 17.10
N ASP A 60 -0.07 -3.02 16.79
CA ASP A 60 -1.09 -3.72 16.00
C ASP A 60 -1.72 -2.78 14.96
N ALA A 61 -2.66 -3.35 14.22
CA ALA A 61 -3.38 -2.66 13.15
C ALA A 61 -4.25 -1.49 13.63
N SER A 62 -4.48 -1.29 14.93
CA SER A 62 -5.26 -0.15 15.44
C SER A 62 -4.61 1.22 15.18
N ASN A 63 -3.34 1.23 14.78
CA ASN A 63 -2.63 2.44 14.36
C ASN A 63 -2.79 2.76 12.86
N CYS A 64 -3.38 1.87 12.07
CA CYS A 64 -3.65 2.13 10.67
C CYS A 64 -4.76 3.18 10.53
N LEU A 65 -4.71 3.99 9.47
CA LEU A 65 -5.77 4.94 9.11
C LEU A 65 -7.00 4.24 8.52
N ILE A 66 -6.82 3.04 7.99
CA ILE A 66 -7.89 2.13 7.53
C ILE A 66 -7.61 0.76 8.14
N ASP A 67 -8.65 0.05 8.55
CA ASP A 67 -8.51 -1.34 8.97
C ASP A 67 -7.96 -2.19 7.80
N PRO A 68 -6.86 -2.95 7.99
CA PRO A 68 -6.38 -3.86 6.96
C PRO A 68 -7.42 -4.84 6.44
N GLN A 69 -8.38 -5.25 7.27
CA GLN A 69 -9.50 -6.11 6.83
C GLN A 69 -10.37 -5.37 5.82
N GLU A 70 -10.77 -4.13 6.11
CA GLU A 70 -11.59 -3.29 5.21
C GLU A 70 -10.88 -3.08 3.87
N LEU A 71 -9.57 -2.81 3.88
CA LEU A 71 -8.79 -2.70 2.65
C LEU A 71 -8.77 -4.02 1.86
N ALA A 72 -8.64 -5.16 2.53
CA ALA A 72 -8.68 -6.47 1.88
C ALA A 72 -10.06 -6.77 1.27
N GLU A 73 -11.14 -6.39 1.96
CA GLU A 73 -12.52 -6.53 1.47
C GLU A 73 -12.73 -5.73 0.19
N TRP A 74 -12.27 -4.48 0.12
CA TRP A 74 -12.32 -3.69 -1.11
C TRP A 74 -11.54 -4.35 -2.25
N MET A 75 -10.33 -4.86 -1.96
CA MET A 75 -9.50 -5.55 -2.95
C MET A 75 -10.18 -6.80 -3.51
N LEU A 76 -10.88 -7.55 -2.66
CA LEU A 76 -11.63 -8.74 -3.06
C LEU A 76 -12.88 -8.37 -3.87
N GLU A 77 -13.62 -7.35 -3.44
CA GLU A 77 -14.83 -6.87 -4.13
C GLU A 77 -14.53 -6.42 -5.56
N ASP A 78 -13.46 -5.65 -5.75
CA ASP A 78 -13.05 -5.17 -7.08
C ASP A 78 -12.23 -6.20 -7.88
N ASN A 79 -11.85 -7.33 -7.26
CA ASN A 79 -11.03 -8.39 -7.85
C ASN A 79 -9.75 -7.87 -8.52
N VAL A 80 -9.02 -7.01 -7.80
CA VAL A 80 -7.82 -6.34 -8.34
C VAL A 80 -6.57 -7.21 -8.18
N PRO A 81 -5.62 -7.19 -9.15
CA PRO A 81 -4.40 -8.01 -9.12
C PRO A 81 -3.33 -7.40 -8.20
N VAL A 82 -3.64 -7.20 -6.92
CA VAL A 82 -2.78 -6.56 -5.92
C VAL A 82 -2.67 -7.43 -4.66
N ARG A 83 -1.63 -7.21 -3.86
CA ARG A 83 -1.38 -7.92 -2.60
C ARG A 83 -1.50 -6.95 -1.43
N LEU A 84 -2.08 -7.41 -0.32
CA LEU A 84 -2.09 -6.62 0.91
C LEU A 84 -0.69 -6.64 1.51
N GLY A 85 -0.06 -5.46 1.62
CA GLY A 85 1.27 -5.29 2.19
C GLY A 85 1.22 -4.53 3.50
N LEU A 86 1.23 -5.21 4.64
CA LEU A 86 1.34 -4.52 5.93
C LEU A 86 2.73 -3.87 6.07
N GLN A 87 2.79 -2.71 6.73
CA GLN A 87 4.06 -2.10 7.11
C GLN A 87 4.61 -2.84 8.34
N ILE A 88 5.13 -4.06 8.13
CA ILE A 88 5.50 -5.01 9.18
C ILE A 88 6.41 -4.38 10.25
N HIS A 89 7.33 -3.49 9.86
CA HIS A 89 8.21 -2.80 10.81
C HIS A 89 7.43 -1.99 11.88
N LYS A 90 6.26 -1.45 11.55
CA LYS A 90 5.38 -0.74 12.50
C LYS A 90 4.66 -1.67 13.49
N LEU A 91 4.64 -2.98 13.20
CA LEU A 91 4.07 -4.02 14.06
C LEU A 91 5.15 -4.74 14.89
N ILE A 92 6.40 -4.72 14.44
CA ILE A 92 7.52 -5.32 15.17
C ILE A 92 8.08 -4.35 16.22
N TRP A 93 8.41 -3.13 15.81
CA TRP A 93 9.08 -2.15 16.65
C TRP A 93 8.11 -1.16 17.28
N ASP A 94 8.58 -0.50 18.36
CA ASP A 94 7.82 0.59 18.97
C ASP A 94 7.52 1.66 17.90
N PRO A 95 6.27 2.10 17.72
CA PRO A 95 5.90 3.10 16.74
C PRO A 95 6.67 4.42 16.82
N ALA A 96 7.21 4.77 18.00
CA ALA A 96 8.04 5.94 18.22
C ALA A 96 9.51 5.77 17.76
N MET A 97 9.93 4.54 17.47
CA MET A 97 11.29 4.22 17.02
C MET A 97 11.50 4.70 15.57
N LYS A 98 12.63 5.38 15.34
CA LYS A 98 13.04 5.87 14.01
C LYS A 98 14.18 5.00 13.47
N GLY A 99 14.23 4.82 12.15
CA GLY A 99 15.34 4.12 11.47
C GLY A 99 15.21 2.60 11.41
N VAL A 100 13.99 2.08 11.55
CA VAL A 100 13.63 0.66 11.44
C VAL A 100 12.66 0.41 10.29
#